data_AF-A0A2V8GHR0-F1
#
_entry.id   AF-A0A2V8GHR0-F1
#
_cell.length_a   1.000
_cell.length_b   1.000
_cell.length_c   1.000
_cell.angle_alpha   90.00
_cell.angle_beta   90.00
_cell.angle_gamma   90.00
#
_symmetry.space_group_name_H-M   'P 1'
#
loop_
_entity.id
_entity.type
_entity.pdbx_description
1 polymer ?
#
loop_
_entity_poly.entity_id
_entity_poly.type
_entity_poly.pdbx_seq_one_letter_code
_entity_poly.pdbx_strand_id
1 'polypeptide(L)'
;MSDAAGIGHSTRRLGGIERVTGAQKYAADLRLDNVLHVKLVTLPCARARVKAIDVSEATRVGGVRCVMTAADLPQPVPLFGPVYADRPVLAGAETKFFGEPVAAVAADNKDAAEDAASLIHVDSEQLPAVLTIDAALDPASPLVQDAALRKPGPLAATNTLEAWQFGWGNLRDAHAECVIEHDYVFPMVTHFAIEPHAFLAAPDEHGVTIWSPIQHPYVLQRVVA
;
A
#
# COMPACT_ATOMS: atom_id res chain seq x y z
N MET A 1 2.73 33.81 38.90
CA MET A 1 1.38 33.55 38.38
C MET A 1 1.55 33.09 36.94
N SER A 2 1.51 31.78 36.70
CA SER A 2 1.70 31.23 35.36
C SER A 2 0.40 31.36 34.59
N ASP A 3 0.40 32.19 33.55
CA ASP A 3 -0.57 32.13 32.45
C ASP A 3 -0.35 30.83 31.65
N ALA A 4 -0.57 29.68 32.30
CA ALA A 4 -0.56 28.39 31.64
C ALA A 4 -1.86 28.32 30.82
N ALA A 5 -1.75 28.67 29.55
CA ALA A 5 -2.90 28.70 28.67
C ALA A 5 -3.52 27.29 28.55
N GLY A 6 -4.74 27.16 29.06
CA GLY A 6 -5.46 25.89 29.20
C GLY A 6 -6.52 25.66 28.13
N ILE A 7 -7.48 24.77 28.44
CA ILE A 7 -8.63 24.46 27.58
C ILE A 7 -9.38 25.77 27.24
N GLY A 8 -9.69 25.96 25.96
CA GLY A 8 -10.44 27.13 25.47
C GLY A 8 -9.59 28.35 25.11
N HIS A 9 -8.27 28.31 25.32
CA HIS A 9 -7.38 29.41 24.93
C HIS A 9 -6.77 29.20 23.54
N SER A 10 -6.56 30.31 22.80
CA SER A 10 -5.83 30.31 21.52
C SER A 10 -4.32 30.27 21.76
N THR A 11 -3.81 29.09 22.11
CA THR A 11 -2.40 28.89 22.44
C THR A 11 -1.53 28.74 21.19
N ARG A 12 -0.23 29.02 21.31
CA ARG A 12 0.71 28.72 20.23
C ARG A 12 0.76 27.20 20.02
N ARG A 13 0.62 26.77 18.77
CA ARG A 13 0.69 25.35 18.42
C ARG A 13 2.07 24.78 18.77
N LEU A 14 2.09 23.67 19.49
CA LEU A 14 3.31 22.91 19.76
C LEU A 14 3.99 22.50 18.44
N GLY A 15 5.30 22.68 18.35
CA GLY A 15 6.06 22.45 17.10
C GLY A 15 5.86 23.52 16.02
N GLY A 16 5.16 24.62 16.33
CA GLY A 16 4.85 25.67 15.36
C GLY A 16 6.07 26.46 14.91
N ILE A 17 7.00 26.77 15.84
CA ILE A 17 8.22 27.53 15.54
C ILE A 17 9.10 26.73 14.58
N GLU A 18 9.33 25.46 14.87
CA GLU A 18 10.19 24.58 14.10
C GLU A 18 9.67 24.38 12.67
N ARG A 19 8.34 24.38 12.48
CA ARG A 19 7.72 24.30 11.15
C ARG A 19 7.90 25.57 10.33
N VAL A 20 7.80 26.75 10.95
CA VAL A 20 7.94 28.03 10.22
C VAL A 20 9.39 28.44 9.99
N THR A 21 10.33 27.88 10.77
CA THR A 21 11.77 28.12 10.57
C THR A 21 12.45 27.06 9.71
N GLY A 22 11.77 25.95 9.40
CA GLY A 22 12.36 24.80 8.70
C GLY A 22 13.26 23.92 9.58
N ALA A 23 13.21 24.10 10.90
CA ALA A 23 13.97 23.27 11.85
C ALA A 23 13.32 21.89 12.06
N GLN A 24 12.01 21.77 11.88
CA GLN A 24 11.30 20.49 11.96
C GLN A 24 11.79 19.56 10.85
N LYS A 25 12.20 18.34 11.22
CA LYS A 25 12.57 17.29 10.27
C LYS A 25 11.38 16.38 9.98
N TYR A 26 11.19 16.10 8.70
CA TYR A 26 10.27 15.10 8.17
C TYR A 26 11.06 13.86 7.71
N ALA A 27 10.37 12.76 7.38
CA ALA A 27 11.06 11.52 7.03
C ALA A 27 12.02 11.69 5.84
N ALA A 28 11.62 12.49 4.85
CA ALA A 28 12.45 12.81 3.67
C ALA A 28 13.64 13.74 3.98
N ASP A 29 13.66 14.41 5.14
CA ASP A 29 14.75 15.30 5.54
C ASP A 29 15.87 14.56 6.31
N LEU A 30 15.57 13.35 6.77
CA LEU A 30 16.54 12.53 7.47
C LEU A 30 17.68 12.12 6.53
N ARG A 31 18.89 12.08 7.07
CA ARG A 31 20.10 11.69 6.36
C ARG A 31 20.80 10.64 7.21
N LEU A 32 21.01 9.47 6.64
CA LEU A 32 21.82 8.41 7.22
C LEU A 32 23.01 8.20 6.28
N ASP A 33 24.15 7.83 6.84
CA ASP A 33 25.32 7.48 6.04
C ASP A 33 25.11 6.12 5.36
N ASN A 34 25.69 5.94 4.18
CA ASN A 34 25.68 4.68 3.43
C ASN A 34 24.27 4.13 3.12
N VAL A 35 23.31 5.02 2.83
CA VAL A 35 21.95 4.62 2.44
C VAL A 35 21.90 4.04 1.03
N LEU A 36 21.07 3.01 0.86
CA LEU A 36 20.67 2.53 -0.46
C LEU A 36 19.32 3.15 -0.85
N HIS A 37 19.18 3.46 -2.12
CA HIS A 37 17.94 3.91 -2.73
C HIS A 37 17.21 2.73 -3.34
N VAL A 38 15.93 2.57 -2.98
CA VAL A 38 15.09 1.48 -3.46
C VAL A 38 14.15 1.96 -4.56
N LYS A 39 14.12 1.24 -5.68
CA LYS A 39 13.14 1.43 -6.76
C LYS A 39 12.33 0.15 -6.95
N LEU A 40 11.01 0.29 -6.94
CA LEU A 40 10.10 -0.81 -7.24
C LEU A 40 9.84 -0.92 -8.74
N VAL A 41 9.79 -2.14 -9.25
CA VAL A 41 9.39 -2.46 -10.63
C VAL A 41 7.92 -2.85 -10.63
N THR A 42 7.15 -2.22 -11.50
CA THR A 42 5.69 -2.43 -11.62
C THR A 42 5.31 -2.62 -13.08
N LEU A 43 4.12 -3.19 -13.32
CA LEU A 43 3.58 -3.37 -14.67
C LEU A 43 2.54 -2.28 -14.99
N PRO A 44 2.47 -1.81 -16.25
CA PRO A 44 1.53 -0.77 -16.66
C PRO A 44 0.11 -1.32 -16.93
N CYS A 45 -0.36 -2.26 -16.12
CA CYS A 45 -1.66 -2.90 -16.26
C CYS A 45 -2.26 -3.22 -14.89
N ALA A 46 -3.60 -3.31 -14.83
CA ALA A 46 -4.30 -3.62 -13.59
C ALA A 46 -4.11 -5.06 -13.13
N ARG A 47 -3.92 -5.99 -14.07
CA ARG A 47 -3.81 -7.42 -13.77
C ARG A 47 -2.98 -8.13 -14.83
N ALA A 48 -1.99 -8.90 -14.42
CA ALA A 48 -1.18 -9.71 -15.32
C ALA A 48 -0.68 -10.97 -14.65
N ARG A 49 -0.59 -12.06 -15.41
CA ARG A 49 0.17 -13.25 -15.05
C ARG A 49 1.64 -12.98 -15.31
N VAL A 50 2.50 -13.18 -14.31
CA VAL A 50 3.95 -13.06 -14.44
C VAL A 50 4.51 -14.45 -14.76
N LYS A 51 5.18 -14.59 -15.91
CA LYS A 51 5.76 -15.86 -16.36
C LYS A 51 7.22 -15.99 -15.95
N ALA A 52 7.98 -14.92 -16.14
CA ALA A 52 9.39 -14.84 -15.78
C ALA A 52 9.81 -13.39 -15.55
N ILE A 53 10.84 -13.21 -14.71
CA ILE A 53 11.51 -11.93 -14.48
C ILE A 53 12.99 -12.14 -14.74
N ASP A 54 13.54 -11.41 -15.71
CA ASP A 54 14.97 -11.37 -16.00
C ASP A 54 15.58 -10.10 -15.38
N VAL A 55 16.52 -10.32 -14.47
CA VAL A 55 17.24 -9.27 -13.72
C VAL A 55 18.69 -9.13 -14.18
N SER A 56 19.13 -9.91 -15.17
CA SER A 56 20.54 -10.06 -15.54
C SER A 56 21.20 -8.71 -15.88
N GLU A 57 20.59 -7.91 -16.74
CA GLU A 57 21.12 -6.59 -17.11
C GLU A 57 21.09 -5.59 -15.94
N ALA A 58 20.02 -5.61 -15.14
CA ALA A 58 19.87 -4.73 -13.98
C ALA A 58 20.98 -4.94 -12.94
N THR A 59 21.38 -6.19 -12.70
CA THR A 59 22.46 -6.52 -11.74
C THR A 59 23.84 -6.05 -12.19
N ARG A 60 24.01 -5.72 -13.48
CA ARG A 60 25.29 -5.26 -14.06
C ARG A 60 25.45 -3.74 -14.00
N VAL A 61 24.40 -3.00 -13.64
CA VAL A 61 24.47 -1.55 -13.49
C VAL A 61 25.38 -1.17 -12.32
N GLY A 62 26.32 -0.26 -12.59
CA GLY A 62 27.23 0.23 -11.56
C GLY A 62 26.48 0.86 -10.39
N GLY A 63 26.80 0.44 -9.17
CA GLY A 63 26.16 0.94 -7.94
C GLY A 63 24.94 0.15 -7.48
N VAL A 64 24.45 -0.82 -8.27
CA VAL A 64 23.43 -1.77 -7.78
C VAL A 64 24.04 -2.68 -6.72
N ARG A 65 23.29 -2.92 -5.65
CA ARG A 65 23.68 -3.76 -4.51
C ARG A 65 22.81 -4.99 -4.36
N CYS A 66 21.53 -4.86 -4.71
CA CYS A 66 20.58 -5.95 -4.61
C CYS A 66 19.46 -5.76 -5.63
N VAL A 67 19.01 -6.86 -6.23
CA VAL A 67 17.75 -6.94 -6.96
C VAL A 67 17.00 -8.13 -6.35
N MET A 68 15.75 -7.92 -5.98
CA MET A 68 14.90 -8.95 -5.39
C MET A 68 13.61 -9.11 -6.19
N THR A 69 13.20 -10.35 -6.35
CA THR A 69 11.89 -10.77 -6.86
C THR A 69 11.17 -11.57 -5.79
N ALA A 70 9.92 -11.98 -6.06
CA ALA A 70 9.19 -12.90 -5.19
C ALA A 70 9.93 -14.24 -4.94
N ALA A 71 10.81 -14.66 -5.85
CA ALA A 71 11.58 -15.90 -5.72
C ALA A 71 12.69 -15.80 -4.65
N ASP A 72 13.13 -14.59 -4.33
CA ASP A 72 14.18 -14.31 -3.34
C ASP A 72 13.61 -14.14 -1.92
N LEU A 73 12.28 -14.19 -1.77
CA LEU A 73 11.60 -14.07 -0.49
C LEU A 73 11.34 -15.47 0.13
N PRO A 74 11.14 -15.55 1.47
CA PRO A 74 10.67 -16.79 2.11
C PRO A 74 9.44 -17.36 1.40
N GLN A 75 9.36 -18.69 1.34
CA GLN A 75 8.25 -19.38 0.67
C GLN A 75 7.31 -20.06 1.68
N PRO A 76 5.99 -19.91 1.54
CA PRO A 76 5.29 -19.02 0.59
C PRO A 76 5.59 -17.54 0.88
N VAL A 77 5.54 -16.70 -0.16
CA VAL A 77 5.80 -15.25 -0.04
C VAL A 77 4.96 -14.66 1.09
N PRO A 78 5.57 -13.94 2.06
CA PRO A 78 4.83 -13.32 3.16
C PRO A 78 3.73 -12.38 2.66
N LEU A 79 2.55 -12.52 3.25
CA LEU A 79 1.42 -11.63 3.01
C LEU A 79 1.30 -10.63 4.14
N PHE A 80 0.92 -9.40 3.82
CA PHE A 80 0.74 -8.32 4.78
C PHE A 80 -0.57 -7.57 4.54
N GLY A 81 -1.00 -6.83 5.56
CA GLY A 81 -2.11 -5.90 5.51
C GLY A 81 -2.67 -5.64 6.91
N PRO A 82 -3.14 -4.41 7.19
CA PRO A 82 -3.51 -4.02 8.55
C PRO A 82 -4.76 -4.72 9.08
N VAL A 83 -5.66 -5.16 8.17
CA VAL A 83 -6.92 -5.85 8.50
C VAL A 83 -6.90 -7.29 7.99
N TYR A 84 -6.56 -7.50 6.73
CA TYR A 84 -6.39 -8.82 6.11
C TYR A 84 -4.95 -8.94 5.61
N ALA A 85 -4.28 -10.05 5.96
CA ALA A 85 -2.93 -10.35 5.49
C ALA A 85 -3.02 -11.06 4.14
N ASP A 86 -3.35 -10.30 3.09
CA ASP A 86 -3.78 -10.85 1.80
C ASP A 86 -3.02 -10.26 0.60
N ARG A 87 -2.03 -9.39 0.86
CA ARG A 87 -1.19 -8.74 -0.15
C ARG A 87 0.26 -9.24 -0.06
N PRO A 88 0.87 -9.71 -1.15
CA PRO A 88 2.27 -10.10 -1.14
C PRO A 88 3.19 -8.87 -1.09
N VAL A 89 4.38 -9.02 -0.51
CA VAL A 89 5.42 -7.97 -0.54
C VAL A 89 5.86 -7.65 -1.96
N LEU A 90 6.06 -8.69 -2.78
CA LEU A 90 6.27 -8.61 -4.22
C LEU A 90 5.36 -9.64 -4.89
N ALA A 91 4.64 -9.25 -5.95
CA ALA A 91 3.80 -10.14 -6.72
C ALA A 91 4.64 -11.23 -7.40
N GLY A 92 4.29 -12.49 -7.13
CA GLY A 92 4.97 -13.66 -7.69
C GLY A 92 4.37 -14.13 -9.00
N ALA A 93 3.21 -14.80 -8.94
CA ALA A 93 2.58 -15.39 -10.11
C ALA A 93 1.64 -14.42 -10.86
N GLU A 94 1.08 -13.43 -10.16
CA GLU A 94 0.04 -12.56 -10.69
C GLU A 94 0.03 -11.20 -9.98
N THR A 95 -0.15 -10.13 -10.75
CA THR A 95 -0.52 -8.80 -10.23
C THR A 95 -2.03 -8.62 -10.25
N LYS A 96 -2.57 -7.91 -9.27
CA LYS A 96 -4.01 -7.75 -8.98
C LYS A 96 -4.47 -6.29 -9.04
N PHE A 97 -3.55 -5.34 -9.05
CA PHE A 97 -3.87 -3.93 -9.26
C PHE A 97 -2.74 -3.20 -9.99
N PHE A 98 -3.08 -2.03 -10.56
CA PHE A 98 -2.12 -1.17 -11.25
C PHE A 98 -1.06 -0.64 -10.27
N GLY A 99 0.22 -0.89 -10.57
CA GLY A 99 1.32 -0.47 -9.70
C GLY A 99 1.69 -1.48 -8.60
N GLU A 100 1.15 -2.70 -8.62
CA GLU A 100 1.64 -3.76 -7.72
C GLU A 100 3.09 -4.12 -8.08
N PRO A 101 4.02 -4.12 -7.11
CA PRO A 101 5.43 -4.35 -7.39
C PRO A 101 5.72 -5.83 -7.62
N VAL A 102 6.51 -6.14 -8.66
CA VAL A 102 6.96 -7.50 -9.01
C VAL A 102 8.44 -7.73 -8.67
N ALA A 103 9.21 -6.65 -8.55
CA ALA A 103 10.61 -6.68 -8.13
C ALA A 103 11.00 -5.38 -7.41
N ALA A 104 12.12 -5.40 -6.72
CA ALA A 104 12.73 -4.25 -6.08
C ALA A 104 14.24 -4.21 -6.36
N VAL A 105 14.76 -3.01 -6.64
CA VAL A 105 16.18 -2.73 -6.85
C VAL A 105 16.67 -1.84 -5.72
N ALA A 106 17.80 -2.18 -5.11
CA ALA A 106 18.52 -1.32 -4.16
C ALA A 106 19.90 -0.96 -4.73
N ALA A 107 20.21 0.34 -4.79
CA ALA A 107 21.47 0.86 -5.32
C ALA A 107 22.04 2.02 -4.49
N ASP A 108 23.31 2.35 -4.68
CA ASP A 108 24.03 3.40 -3.93
C ASP A 108 23.42 4.81 -4.09
N ASN A 109 22.68 5.04 -5.18
CA ASN A 109 22.06 6.32 -5.46
C ASN A 109 20.75 6.10 -6.25
N LYS A 110 19.94 7.14 -6.29
CA LYS A 110 18.63 7.12 -6.94
C LYS A 110 18.72 6.78 -8.43
N ASP A 111 19.64 7.40 -9.15
CA ASP A 111 19.73 7.26 -10.62
C ASP A 111 20.08 5.81 -11.00
N ALA A 112 21.06 5.20 -10.31
CA ALA A 112 21.40 3.80 -10.50
C ALA A 112 20.23 2.85 -10.19
N ALA A 113 19.42 3.15 -9.17
CA ALA A 113 18.22 2.34 -8.86
C ALA A 113 17.14 2.47 -9.95
N GLU A 114 16.97 3.66 -10.52
CA GLU A 114 16.01 3.92 -11.60
C GLU A 114 16.45 3.29 -12.93
N ASP A 115 17.73 3.44 -13.29
CA ASP A 115 18.32 2.84 -14.49
C ASP A 115 18.22 1.31 -14.44
N ALA A 116 18.65 0.71 -13.34
CA ALA A 116 18.58 -0.74 -13.17
C ALA A 116 17.14 -1.26 -13.16
N ALA A 117 16.20 -0.57 -12.52
CA ALA A 117 14.79 -0.96 -12.56
C ALA A 117 14.21 -0.93 -13.98
N SER A 118 14.67 -0.02 -14.84
CA SER A 118 14.24 0.06 -16.25
C SER A 118 14.77 -1.09 -17.12
N LEU A 119 15.85 -1.75 -16.70
CA LEU A 119 16.48 -2.87 -17.39
C LEU A 119 15.92 -4.24 -16.98
N ILE A 120 15.06 -4.29 -15.95
CA ILE A 120 14.40 -5.54 -15.56
C ILE A 120 13.32 -5.88 -16.58
N HIS A 121 13.46 -7.04 -17.22
CA HIS A 121 12.48 -7.52 -18.19
C HIS A 121 11.50 -8.48 -17.52
N VAL A 122 10.20 -8.18 -17.62
CA VAL A 122 9.13 -9.00 -17.04
C VAL A 122 8.30 -9.60 -18.18
N ASP A 123 8.47 -10.89 -18.42
CA ASP A 123 7.57 -11.64 -19.31
C ASP A 123 6.24 -11.83 -18.59
N SER A 124 5.21 -11.18 -19.10
CA SER A 124 3.88 -11.17 -18.51
C SER A 124 2.77 -11.22 -19.56
N GLU A 125 1.62 -11.75 -19.14
CA GLU A 125 0.40 -11.80 -19.93
C GLU A 125 -0.66 -10.97 -19.21
N GLN A 126 -1.10 -9.87 -19.83
CA GLN A 126 -2.18 -9.06 -19.28
C GLN A 126 -3.48 -9.88 -19.25
N LEU A 127 -4.17 -9.83 -18.10
CA LEU A 127 -5.42 -10.55 -17.87
C LEU A 127 -6.61 -9.59 -17.80
N PRO A 128 -7.84 -10.05 -18.07
CA PRO A 128 -9.04 -9.28 -17.78
C PRO A 128 -9.11 -8.91 -16.29
N ALA A 129 -9.28 -7.61 -16.02
CA ALA A 129 -9.37 -7.05 -14.68
C ALA A 129 -10.82 -6.71 -14.32
N VAL A 130 -11.16 -6.81 -13.04
CA VAL A 130 -12.46 -6.41 -12.48
C VAL A 130 -12.33 -4.99 -11.95
N LEU A 131 -12.97 -4.02 -12.63
CA LEU A 131 -12.77 -2.58 -12.37
C LEU A 131 -14.03 -1.84 -11.90
N THR A 132 -15.18 -2.53 -11.84
CA THR A 132 -16.47 -1.96 -11.43
C THR A 132 -17.15 -2.86 -10.41
N ILE A 133 -18.07 -2.29 -9.62
CA ILE A 133 -18.86 -3.05 -8.65
C ILE A 133 -19.73 -4.08 -9.37
N ASP A 134 -20.38 -3.70 -10.47
CA ASP A 134 -21.22 -4.63 -11.24
C ASP A 134 -20.41 -5.82 -11.77
N ALA A 135 -19.22 -5.58 -12.32
CA ALA A 135 -18.35 -6.66 -12.74
C ALA A 135 -17.90 -7.53 -11.57
N ALA A 136 -17.63 -6.95 -10.39
CA ALA A 136 -17.28 -7.73 -9.21
C ALA A 136 -18.44 -8.62 -8.75
N LEU A 137 -19.68 -8.12 -8.82
CA LEU A 137 -20.87 -8.85 -8.40
C LEU A 137 -21.30 -9.94 -9.40
N ASP A 138 -20.84 -9.88 -10.65
CA ASP A 138 -21.08 -10.93 -11.64
C ASP A 138 -20.36 -12.24 -11.24
N PRO A 139 -21.08 -13.35 -10.98
CA PRO A 139 -20.48 -14.64 -10.66
C PRO A 139 -19.59 -15.22 -11.76
N ALA A 140 -19.69 -14.72 -13.01
CA ALA A 140 -18.83 -15.12 -14.12
C ALA A 140 -17.47 -14.40 -14.13
N SER A 141 -17.31 -13.31 -13.37
CA SER A 141 -16.04 -12.59 -13.28
C SER A 141 -14.96 -13.40 -12.58
N PRO A 142 -13.69 -13.23 -12.95
CA PRO A 142 -12.60 -13.86 -12.23
C PRO A 142 -12.56 -13.36 -10.77
N LEU A 143 -12.14 -14.24 -9.86
CA LEU A 143 -11.88 -13.82 -8.49
C LEU A 143 -10.65 -12.92 -8.45
N VAL A 144 -10.81 -11.73 -7.86
CA VAL A 144 -9.70 -10.79 -7.60
C VAL A 144 -8.76 -11.36 -6.53
N GLN A 145 -9.33 -12.03 -5.52
CA GLN A 145 -8.59 -12.62 -4.42
C GLN A 145 -8.86 -14.12 -4.34
N ASP A 146 -7.80 -14.90 -4.09
CA ASP A 146 -7.92 -16.34 -3.91
C ASP A 146 -8.86 -16.65 -2.73
N ALA A 147 -9.79 -17.57 -2.93
CA ALA A 147 -10.73 -18.02 -1.91
C ALA A 147 -10.01 -18.61 -0.68
N ALA A 148 -8.81 -19.18 -0.86
CA ALA A 148 -7.98 -19.68 0.24
C ALA A 148 -7.46 -18.57 1.17
N LEU A 149 -7.39 -17.33 0.69
CA LEU A 149 -6.99 -16.15 1.47
C LEU A 149 -8.19 -15.44 2.11
N ARG A 150 -9.41 -15.92 1.86
CA ARG A 150 -10.64 -15.38 2.44
C ARG A 150 -11.03 -16.13 3.71
N LYS A 151 -11.82 -15.47 4.55
CA LYS A 151 -12.49 -16.12 5.67
C LYS A 151 -13.39 -17.25 5.12
N PRO A 152 -13.34 -18.48 5.67
CA PRO A 152 -14.23 -19.55 5.26
C PRO A 152 -15.70 -19.15 5.37
N GLY A 153 -16.47 -19.39 4.32
CA GLY A 153 -17.89 -19.05 4.28
C GLY A 153 -18.43 -18.90 2.86
N PRO A 154 -19.72 -18.55 2.72
CA PRO A 154 -20.40 -18.47 1.42
C PRO A 154 -19.81 -17.40 0.50
N LEU A 155 -19.15 -16.38 1.06
CA LEU A 155 -18.53 -15.29 0.30
C LEU A 155 -17.10 -15.58 -0.15
N ALA A 156 -16.45 -16.64 0.36
CA ALA A 156 -15.03 -16.91 0.11
C ALA A 156 -14.72 -17.08 -1.39
N ALA A 157 -15.65 -17.67 -2.14
CA ALA A 157 -15.54 -17.88 -3.59
C ALA A 157 -16.27 -16.78 -4.40
N THR A 158 -16.33 -15.56 -3.88
CA THR A 158 -16.94 -14.39 -4.55
C THR A 158 -16.01 -13.18 -4.47
N ASN A 159 -16.28 -12.15 -5.27
CA ASN A 159 -15.58 -10.86 -5.12
C ASN A 159 -16.17 -9.97 -4.01
N THR A 160 -17.22 -10.42 -3.33
CA THR A 160 -17.76 -9.74 -2.14
C THR A 160 -16.91 -10.13 -0.93
N LEU A 161 -16.15 -9.16 -0.39
CA LEU A 161 -15.33 -9.38 0.79
C LEU A 161 -16.18 -9.63 2.05
N GLU A 162 -17.15 -8.75 2.31
CA GLU A 162 -18.08 -8.84 3.44
C GLU A 162 -19.43 -8.21 3.06
N ALA A 163 -20.50 -8.62 3.76
CA ALA A 163 -21.83 -8.08 3.60
C ALA A 163 -22.41 -7.74 4.97
N TRP A 164 -22.91 -6.51 5.11
CA TRP A 164 -23.48 -6.00 6.34
C TRP A 164 -24.88 -5.43 6.06
N GLN A 165 -25.85 -5.79 6.88
CA GLN A 165 -27.21 -5.24 6.81
C GLN A 165 -27.50 -4.51 8.13
N PHE A 166 -27.70 -3.19 8.03
CA PHE A 166 -28.06 -2.34 9.15
C PHE A 166 -29.47 -1.80 8.94
N GLY A 167 -30.24 -1.70 10.01
CA GLY A 167 -31.58 -1.12 9.99
C GLY A 167 -31.99 -0.71 11.39
N TRP A 168 -32.84 0.31 11.49
CA TRP A 168 -33.40 0.76 12.75
C TRP A 168 -34.88 1.07 12.57
N GLY A 169 -35.70 0.65 13.55
CA GLY A 169 -37.15 0.74 13.48
C GLY A 169 -37.81 -0.33 12.61
N ASN A 170 -39.12 -0.21 12.42
CA ASN A 170 -39.91 -1.10 11.57
C ASN A 170 -40.32 -0.37 10.28
N LEU A 171 -39.52 -0.55 9.23
CA LEU A 171 -39.76 0.07 7.93
C LEU A 171 -40.95 -0.54 7.17
N ARG A 172 -41.36 -1.78 7.50
CA ARG A 172 -42.47 -2.45 6.80
C ARG A 172 -43.82 -1.81 7.08
N ASP A 173 -43.98 -1.32 8.31
CA ASP A 173 -45.22 -0.68 8.78
C ASP A 173 -45.12 0.86 8.76
N ALA A 174 -44.03 1.41 8.20
CA ALA A 174 -43.83 2.85 8.12
C ALA A 174 -44.71 3.44 7.01
N HIS A 175 -45.39 4.54 7.32
CA HIS A 175 -46.21 5.28 6.37
C HIS A 175 -45.61 6.68 6.16
N ALA A 176 -45.51 7.09 4.90
CA ALA A 176 -45.07 8.42 4.51
C ALA A 176 -46.07 9.02 3.52
N GLU A 177 -46.33 10.32 3.64
CA GLU A 177 -47.18 11.06 2.70
C GLU A 177 -46.48 11.25 1.34
N CYS A 178 -45.14 11.23 1.32
CA CYS A 178 -44.30 11.30 0.13
C CYS A 178 -43.02 10.50 0.36
N VAL A 179 -42.57 9.77 -0.67
CA VAL A 179 -41.30 9.05 -0.70
C VAL A 179 -40.50 9.59 -1.88
N ILE A 180 -39.23 9.94 -1.64
CA ILE A 180 -38.29 10.38 -2.66
C ILE A 180 -37.12 9.39 -2.67
N GLU A 181 -36.85 8.82 -3.84
CA GLU A 181 -35.78 7.86 -4.06
C GLU A 181 -34.81 8.40 -5.10
N HIS A 182 -33.53 8.36 -4.79
CA HIS A 182 -32.45 8.81 -5.67
C HIS A 182 -31.18 8.01 -5.42
N ASP A 183 -30.45 7.76 -6.51
CA ASP A 183 -29.12 7.15 -6.48
C ASP A 183 -28.05 8.23 -6.47
N TYR A 184 -27.10 8.12 -5.54
CA TYR A 184 -25.96 9.03 -5.43
C TYR A 184 -24.67 8.22 -5.54
N VAL A 185 -23.77 8.67 -6.41
CA VAL A 185 -22.45 8.06 -6.58
C VAL A 185 -21.40 9.02 -6.05
N PHE A 186 -20.53 8.50 -5.19
CA PHE A 186 -19.36 9.22 -4.68
C PHE A 186 -18.11 8.69 -5.38
N PRO A 187 -17.32 9.54 -6.05
CA PRO A 187 -16.12 9.09 -6.76
C PRO A 187 -15.05 8.63 -5.77
N MET A 188 -14.12 7.81 -6.27
CA MET A 188 -12.89 7.53 -5.54
C MET A 188 -12.07 8.82 -5.39
N VAL A 189 -11.68 9.14 -4.16
CA VAL A 189 -10.81 10.28 -3.83
C VAL A 189 -9.60 9.78 -3.05
N THR A 190 -8.49 10.50 -3.16
CA THR A 190 -7.27 10.24 -2.38
C THR A 190 -7.00 11.40 -1.44
N HIS A 191 -6.37 11.11 -0.30
CA HIS A 191 -6.04 12.10 0.73
C HIS A 191 -5.16 13.23 0.22
N PHE A 192 -4.28 12.93 -0.76
CA PHE A 192 -3.37 13.88 -1.38
C PHE A 192 -2.55 14.70 -0.37
N ALA A 193 -1.97 14.02 0.63
CA ALA A 193 -1.08 14.63 1.60
C ALA A 193 0.13 15.28 0.90
N ILE A 194 0.52 16.47 1.34
CA ILE A 194 1.60 17.25 0.72
C ILE A 194 2.96 16.55 0.90
N GLU A 195 3.20 15.91 2.04
CA GLU A 195 4.35 15.02 2.24
C GLU A 195 4.05 13.67 1.55
N PRO A 196 4.86 13.26 0.55
CA PRO A 196 4.72 11.94 -0.06
C PRO A 196 5.10 10.82 0.90
N HIS A 197 4.71 9.57 0.58
CA HIS A 197 5.22 8.42 1.30
C HIS A 197 6.75 8.34 1.19
N ALA A 198 7.41 8.28 2.34
CA ALA A 198 8.84 8.08 2.47
C ALA A 198 9.11 7.11 3.62
N PHE A 199 10.19 6.36 3.53
CA PHE A 199 10.69 5.62 4.67
C PHE A 199 12.21 5.47 4.59
N LEU A 200 12.82 5.34 5.77
CA LEU A 200 14.18 4.88 5.94
C LEU A 200 14.13 3.69 6.88
N ALA A 201 14.93 2.67 6.61
CA ALA A 201 15.10 1.52 7.49
C ALA A 201 16.60 1.29 7.67
N ALA A 202 17.04 1.13 8.91
CA ALA A 202 18.42 0.80 9.22
C ALA A 202 18.46 -0.21 10.38
N PRO A 203 19.37 -1.19 10.35
CA PRO A 203 19.59 -2.05 11.51
C PRO A 203 20.11 -1.21 12.69
N ASP A 204 19.74 -1.62 13.90
CA ASP A 204 20.28 -1.13 15.17
C ASP A 204 20.77 -2.31 16.05
N GLU A 205 21.23 -2.03 17.28
CA GLU A 205 21.73 -3.07 18.19
C GLU A 205 20.69 -4.12 18.61
N HIS A 206 19.40 -3.87 18.36
CA HIS A 206 18.28 -4.67 18.85
C HIS A 206 17.30 -5.12 17.76
N GLY A 207 17.51 -4.72 16.50
CA GLY A 207 16.65 -5.04 15.38
C GLY A 207 16.80 -4.04 14.23
N VAL A 208 15.68 -3.46 13.80
CA VAL A 208 15.61 -2.48 12.71
C VAL A 208 14.80 -1.28 13.17
N THR A 209 15.38 -0.09 13.04
CA THR A 209 14.68 1.18 13.18
C THR A 209 14.11 1.60 11.83
N ILE A 210 12.81 1.96 11.82
CA ILE A 210 12.11 2.47 10.64
C ILE A 210 11.59 3.88 10.92
N TRP A 211 12.03 4.84 10.11
CA TRP A 211 11.47 6.20 10.08
C TRP A 211 10.47 6.32 8.95
N SER A 212 9.22 6.69 9.25
CA SER A 212 8.15 6.82 8.25
C SER A 212 7.08 7.82 8.73
N PRO A 213 6.42 8.58 7.84
CA PRO A 213 5.28 9.43 8.19
C PRO A 213 4.02 8.57 8.37
N ILE A 214 4.02 7.69 9.38
CA ILE A 214 2.95 6.73 9.67
C ILE A 214 2.06 7.17 10.83
N GLN A 215 0.75 6.99 10.68
CA GLN A 215 -0.24 7.32 11.72
C GLN A 215 -0.40 6.22 12.78
N HIS A 216 0.01 4.99 12.47
CA HIS A 216 -0.14 3.82 13.35
C HIS A 216 1.20 3.07 13.54
N PRO A 217 2.19 3.66 14.23
CA PRO A 217 3.54 3.09 14.34
C PRO A 217 3.56 1.69 14.98
N TYR A 218 2.70 1.40 15.97
CA TYR A 218 2.62 0.07 16.57
C TYR A 218 2.06 -1.01 15.65
N VAL A 219 1.15 -0.65 14.73
CA VAL A 219 0.64 -1.59 13.73
C VAL A 219 1.74 -1.90 12.72
N LEU A 220 2.49 -0.88 12.28
CA LEU A 220 3.67 -1.09 11.43
C LEU A 220 4.67 -2.04 12.09
N GLN A 221 5.03 -1.77 13.35
CA GLN A 221 5.96 -2.61 14.10
C GLN A 221 5.50 -4.07 14.14
N ARG A 222 4.22 -4.33 14.43
CA ARG A 222 3.66 -5.69 14.48
C ARG A 222 3.63 -6.38 13.12
N VAL A 223 3.50 -5.63 12.03
CA VAL A 223 3.48 -6.19 10.66
C VAL A 223 4.89 -6.52 10.18
N VAL A 224 5.90 -5.76 10.62
CA VAL A 224 7.31 -5.97 10.22
C VAL A 224 8.01 -7.03 11.06
N ALA A 225 7.68 -7.14 12.36
CA ALA A 225 8.24 -8.13 13.28
C ALA A 225 7.70 -9.55 13.02
#